data_AF-A0A177CCQ4-F1
#
_entry.id   AF-A0A177CCQ4-F1
#
_cell.length_a   1.000
_cell.length_b   1.000
_cell.length_c   1.000
_cell.angle_alpha   90.00
_cell.angle_beta   90.00
_cell.angle_gamma   90.00
#
_symmetry.space_group_name_H-M   'P 1'
#
loop_
_entity.id
_entity.type
_entity.pdbx_description
1 polymer ?
#
loop_
_entity_poly.entity_id
_entity_poly.type
_entity_poly.pdbx_seq_one_letter_code
_entity_poly.pdbx_strand_id
1 'polypeptide(L)'
;MSIRPSVIRGARRIINKEPCIFCLHRSPLGARTFTIKQRIDPRKGTPGEVRADIDQRNRRLYFRMLEADKLIPCKLEDANKIINHFVSNRASMNPATNARTLAQQFKLKVVHLPMLAIPMFRIPDVNDTTRQLPPSSNAPLAASLLVACSAAGDLQATLQILNAVYYSAKVHNMPKAAEMARLYTPKQISDARRMLEQLAEGKQGNSGATGDANAMTLHGKFLELAGDTAQARFFYEKALERYDTKIWRGYPHPMALPWLTPWTELVKLEEASPAPSVERITKAIKFGALKADDPMAYYKLATLQASKNPDWLNYMSKAAASGHPEAMYELGLFYHEVQAQPSTFLGNTGFRKALNFITSWKRNGAADFGMEWLNAAATGGHKPAVMEMARMYERNGQEDQVQNCLEVVAADPPNGVPEEWPDLAAQARHRLAALKSVKRAMP
;
A
#
# COMPACT_ATOMS: atom_id res chain seq x y z
N MET A 1 -3.52 19.47 11.81
CA MET A 1 -3.61 20.02 10.44
C MET A 1 -2.44 19.48 9.64
N SER A 2 -2.68 18.65 8.61
CA SER A 2 -1.61 18.16 7.74
C SER A 2 -1.18 19.29 6.80
N ILE A 3 -0.10 19.99 7.15
CA ILE A 3 0.57 20.91 6.24
C ILE A 3 1.25 20.03 5.19
N ARG A 4 0.59 19.82 4.05
CA ARG A 4 1.27 19.22 2.90
C ARG A 4 2.35 20.21 2.45
N PRO A 5 3.64 19.81 2.37
CA PRO A 5 4.71 20.67 1.88
C PRO A 5 4.32 21.38 0.58
N SER A 6 4.79 22.62 0.41
CA SER A 6 4.59 23.46 -0.79
C SER A 6 4.89 22.66 -2.07
N VAL A 7 5.95 21.85 -2.03
CA VAL A 7 6.36 20.86 -3.03
C VAL A 7 5.23 19.94 -3.48
N ILE A 8 4.43 19.36 -2.56
CA ILE A 8 3.33 18.43 -2.93
C ILE A 8 2.23 19.20 -3.70
N ARG A 9 2.05 20.49 -3.42
CA ARG A 9 1.10 21.35 -4.15
C ARG A 9 1.66 21.82 -5.50
N GLY A 10 2.97 22.05 -5.61
CA GLY A 10 3.66 22.40 -6.86
C GLY A 10 3.75 21.22 -7.83
N ALA A 11 4.16 20.06 -7.33
CA ALA A 11 4.23 18.81 -8.09
C ALA A 11 2.86 18.40 -8.64
N ARG A 12 1.76 18.76 -7.96
CA ARG A 12 0.39 18.59 -8.47
C ARG A 12 0.19 19.19 -9.87
N ARG A 13 0.82 20.32 -10.24
CA ARG A 13 0.69 20.86 -11.61
C ARG A 13 1.42 20.02 -12.66
N ILE A 14 2.50 19.33 -12.28
CA ILE A 14 3.22 18.38 -13.14
C ILE A 14 2.43 17.06 -13.25
N ILE A 15 1.75 16.65 -12.17
CA ILE A 15 0.97 15.41 -12.06
C ILE A 15 -0.43 15.54 -12.67
N ASN A 16 -1.09 16.70 -12.59
CA ASN A 16 -2.51 16.90 -12.91
C ASN A 16 -2.90 16.71 -14.39
N LYS A 17 -2.00 16.22 -15.25
CA LYS A 17 -2.41 15.76 -16.58
C LYS A 17 -3.05 14.37 -16.54
N GLU A 18 -2.73 13.52 -15.55
CA GLU A 18 -3.30 12.17 -15.41
C GLU A 18 -3.43 11.74 -13.92
N PRO A 19 -4.53 11.09 -13.51
CA PRO A 19 -4.71 10.63 -12.13
C PRO A 19 -3.77 9.45 -11.80
N CYS A 20 -2.85 9.63 -10.86
CA CYS A 20 -1.98 8.56 -10.35
C CYS A 20 -2.78 7.52 -9.52
N ILE A 21 -2.61 6.23 -9.84
CA ILE A 21 -3.28 5.09 -9.18
C ILE A 21 -2.96 4.99 -7.68
N PHE A 22 -1.77 5.38 -7.26
CA PHE A 22 -1.32 5.33 -5.85
C PHE A 22 -1.84 6.49 -5.02
N CYS A 23 -2.06 7.65 -5.64
CA CYS A 23 -2.59 8.83 -4.97
C CYS A 23 -4.07 8.65 -4.56
N LEU A 24 -4.82 7.79 -5.27
CA LEU A 24 -6.20 7.43 -4.94
C LEU A 24 -6.31 6.44 -3.77
N HIS A 25 -5.27 5.64 -3.52
CA HIS A 25 -5.25 4.65 -2.42
C HIS A 25 -4.84 5.23 -1.06
N ARG A 26 -4.27 6.44 -1.02
CA ARG A 26 -4.14 7.21 0.22
C ARG A 26 -5.49 7.85 0.60
N SER A 27 -6.49 7.01 0.87
CA SER A 27 -7.79 7.47 1.34
C SER A 27 -7.61 8.15 2.72
N PRO A 28 -8.18 9.34 2.95
CA PRO A 28 -8.10 10.08 4.21
C PRO A 28 -8.73 9.34 5.40
N LEU A 29 -9.37 8.19 5.18
CA LEU A 29 -9.97 7.35 6.22
C LEU A 29 -8.94 6.77 7.20
N GLY A 30 -7.67 6.62 6.82
CA GLY A 30 -6.63 6.09 7.71
C GLY A 30 -6.37 6.93 8.98
N ALA A 31 -6.81 8.19 9.01
CA ALA A 31 -6.58 9.10 10.15
C ALA A 31 -7.82 9.32 11.03
N ARG A 32 -9.01 8.81 10.66
CA ARG A 32 -10.19 8.89 11.53
C ARG A 32 -10.19 7.67 12.45
N THR A 33 -9.63 7.81 13.64
CA THR A 33 -9.82 6.84 14.72
C THR A 33 -11.30 6.77 15.05
N PHE A 34 -11.96 5.72 14.57
CA PHE A 34 -13.37 5.49 14.84
C PHE A 34 -13.51 4.86 16.23
N THR A 35 -13.49 5.70 17.26
CA THR A 35 -13.72 5.25 18.64
C THR A 35 -15.21 5.24 18.91
N ILE A 36 -15.81 4.06 18.91
CA ILE A 36 -17.21 3.88 19.25
C ILE A 36 -17.33 3.85 20.77
N LYS A 37 -17.68 4.98 21.39
CA LYS A 37 -18.10 5.02 22.80
C LYS A 37 -19.58 4.60 22.88
N GLN A 38 -19.83 3.30 23.05
CA GLN A 38 -21.18 2.78 23.26
C GLN A 38 -21.44 2.54 24.75
N ARG A 39 -22.58 3.03 25.24
CA ARG A 39 -23.15 2.57 26.51
C ARG A 39 -23.82 1.22 26.25
N ILE A 40 -23.32 0.18 26.90
CA ILE A 40 -23.98 -1.13 26.94
C ILE A 40 -25.14 -0.99 27.94
N ASP A 41 -26.36 -1.30 27.51
CA ASP A 41 -27.48 -1.45 28.43
C ASP A 41 -27.50 -2.91 28.92
N PRO A 42 -27.08 -3.19 30.16
CA PRO A 42 -26.97 -4.56 30.66
C PRO A 42 -28.33 -5.24 30.88
N ARG A 43 -29.45 -4.55 30.70
CA ARG A 43 -30.79 -5.05 31.09
C ARG A 43 -31.55 -5.81 30.01
N LYS A 44 -30.96 -6.08 28.83
CA LYS A 44 -31.66 -6.76 27.73
C LYS A 44 -30.82 -7.84 27.04
N GLY A 45 -31.14 -9.11 27.32
CA GLY A 45 -30.69 -10.26 26.54
C GLY A 45 -29.50 -11.02 27.11
N THR A 46 -29.24 -12.18 26.52
CA THR A 46 -28.02 -12.97 26.77
C THR A 46 -26.78 -12.24 26.23
N PRO A 47 -25.56 -12.52 26.74
CA PRO A 47 -24.34 -11.90 26.23
C PRO A 47 -24.16 -12.04 24.71
N GLY A 48 -24.63 -13.14 24.11
CA GLY A 48 -24.61 -13.36 22.67
C GLY A 48 -25.56 -12.45 21.89
N GLU A 49 -26.78 -12.22 22.40
CA GLU A 49 -27.74 -11.29 21.80
C GLU A 49 -27.28 -9.84 21.90
N VAL A 50 -26.78 -9.45 23.08
CA VAL A 50 -26.16 -8.14 23.29
C VAL A 50 -25.00 -7.96 22.31
N ARG A 51 -24.17 -8.98 22.13
CA ARG A 51 -23.05 -8.95 21.18
C ARG A 51 -23.51 -8.77 19.74
N ALA A 52 -24.49 -9.56 19.31
CA ALA A 52 -25.00 -9.50 17.94
C ALA A 52 -25.56 -8.11 17.59
N ASP A 53 -26.26 -7.48 18.54
CA ASP A 53 -26.77 -6.11 18.40
C ASP A 53 -25.62 -5.08 18.30
N ILE A 54 -24.59 -5.17 19.16
CA ILE A 54 -23.39 -4.32 19.08
C ILE A 54 -22.72 -4.48 17.71
N ASP A 55 -22.50 -5.71 17.24
CA ASP A 55 -21.87 -5.98 15.95
C ASP A 55 -22.68 -5.41 14.78
N GLN A 56 -24.01 -5.55 14.81
CA GLN A 56 -24.90 -4.97 13.81
C GLN A 56 -24.84 -3.44 13.82
N ARG A 57 -24.87 -2.81 15.00
CA ARG A 57 -24.75 -1.34 15.13
C ARG A 57 -23.40 -0.84 14.62
N ASN A 58 -22.30 -1.46 15.02
CA ASN A 58 -20.96 -1.10 14.59
C ASN A 58 -20.81 -1.24 13.07
N ARG A 59 -21.31 -2.35 12.50
CA ARG A 59 -21.31 -2.56 11.04
C ARG A 59 -22.16 -1.51 10.32
N ARG A 60 -23.35 -1.18 10.80
CA ARG A 60 -24.20 -0.14 10.19
C ARG A 60 -23.54 1.23 10.22
N LEU A 61 -22.92 1.62 11.34
CA LEU A 61 -22.19 2.88 11.44
C LEU A 61 -21.00 2.93 10.48
N TYR A 62 -20.25 1.83 10.38
CA TYR A 62 -19.11 1.73 9.48
C TYR A 62 -19.55 1.81 8.00
N PHE A 63 -20.58 1.05 7.61
CA PHE A 63 -21.11 1.09 6.25
C PHE A 63 -21.70 2.45 5.87
N ARG A 64 -22.30 3.20 6.80
CA ARG A 64 -22.75 4.58 6.55
C ARG A 64 -21.59 5.48 6.13
N MET A 65 -20.42 5.33 6.75
CA MET A 65 -19.23 6.09 6.37
C MET A 65 -18.76 5.71 4.97
N LEU A 66 -18.70 4.41 4.68
CA LEU A 66 -18.27 3.93 3.36
C LEU A 66 -19.25 4.32 2.25
N GLU A 67 -20.56 4.35 2.53
CA GLU A 67 -21.58 4.83 1.59
C GLU A 67 -21.37 6.31 1.25
N ALA A 68 -21.11 7.15 2.27
CA ALA A 68 -20.83 8.57 2.07
C ALA A 68 -19.60 8.79 1.17
N ASP A 69 -18.60 7.92 1.28
CA ASP A 69 -17.38 7.94 0.44
C ASP A 69 -17.54 7.20 -0.90
N LYS A 70 -18.73 6.62 -1.17
CA LYS A 70 -19.05 5.81 -2.36
C LYS A 70 -18.11 4.61 -2.52
N LEU A 71 -17.79 3.95 -1.40
CA LEU A 71 -16.91 2.79 -1.34
C LEU A 71 -17.65 1.44 -1.27
N ILE A 72 -18.97 1.46 -1.04
CA ILE A 72 -19.82 0.26 -1.17
C ILE A 72 -20.76 0.38 -2.38
N PRO A 73 -21.09 -0.74 -3.05
CA PRO A 73 -21.84 -0.74 -4.31
C PRO A 73 -23.36 -0.78 -4.13
N CYS A 74 -23.87 -0.62 -2.89
CA CYS A 74 -25.29 -0.68 -2.57
C CYS A 74 -25.64 0.30 -1.44
N LYS A 75 -26.94 0.48 -1.20
CA LYS A 75 -27.43 1.31 -0.10
C LYS A 75 -27.16 0.67 1.26
N LEU A 76 -27.02 1.48 2.30
CA LEU A 76 -26.80 1.02 3.67
C LEU A 76 -27.82 -0.01 4.16
N GLU A 77 -29.10 0.17 3.80
CA GLU A 77 -30.18 -0.75 4.18
C GLU A 77 -29.99 -2.13 3.54
N ASP A 78 -29.56 -2.16 2.28
CA ASP A 78 -29.36 -3.40 1.53
C ASP A 78 -28.09 -4.12 2.00
N ALA A 79 -27.03 -3.39 2.31
CA ALA A 79 -25.79 -3.98 2.85
C ALA A 79 -26.05 -4.85 4.09
N ASN A 80 -26.87 -4.38 5.03
CA ASN A 80 -27.20 -5.17 6.22
C ASN A 80 -28.14 -6.35 5.92
N LYS A 81 -29.11 -6.16 5.02
CA LYS A 81 -30.00 -7.25 4.58
C LYS A 81 -29.22 -8.37 3.91
N ILE A 82 -28.25 -8.04 3.05
CA ILE A 82 -27.34 -9.00 2.40
C ILE A 82 -26.61 -9.83 3.45
N ILE A 83 -26.00 -9.18 4.45
CA ILE A 83 -25.26 -9.87 5.51
C ILE A 83 -26.17 -10.79 6.33
N ASN A 84 -27.35 -10.33 6.72
CA ASN A 84 -28.31 -11.15 7.47
C ASN A 84 -28.77 -12.36 6.63
N HIS A 85 -29.10 -12.14 5.35
CA HIS A 85 -29.51 -13.21 4.44
C HIS A 85 -28.39 -14.22 4.21
N PHE A 86 -27.14 -13.78 4.12
CA PHE A 86 -25.98 -14.68 4.06
C PHE A 86 -25.88 -15.56 5.31
N VAL A 87 -25.99 -14.97 6.51
CA VAL A 87 -25.92 -15.70 7.79
C VAL A 87 -27.01 -16.76 7.88
N SER A 88 -28.24 -16.43 7.50
CA SER A 88 -29.37 -17.37 7.56
C SER A 88 -29.21 -18.58 6.64
N ASN A 89 -28.46 -18.46 5.55
CA ASN A 89 -28.36 -19.51 4.51
C ASN A 89 -27.00 -20.22 4.47
N ARG A 90 -25.97 -19.73 5.17
CA ARG A 90 -24.59 -20.27 5.06
C ARG A 90 -24.42 -21.72 5.52
N ALA A 91 -25.33 -22.23 6.37
CA ALA A 91 -25.28 -23.60 6.87
C ALA A 91 -26.01 -24.60 5.95
N SER A 92 -27.04 -24.13 5.22
CA SER A 92 -27.90 -24.97 4.38
C SER A 92 -27.58 -24.92 2.89
N MET A 93 -26.84 -23.90 2.43
CA MET A 93 -26.52 -23.71 1.02
C MET A 93 -25.03 -23.89 0.75
N ASN A 94 -24.72 -24.46 -0.43
CA ASN A 94 -23.36 -24.45 -0.97
C ASN A 94 -22.83 -22.98 -1.03
N PRO A 95 -21.58 -22.70 -0.61
CA PRO A 95 -21.06 -21.34 -0.53
C PRO A 95 -21.17 -20.56 -1.86
N ALA A 96 -20.83 -21.18 -2.99
CA ALA A 96 -20.90 -20.53 -4.31
C ALA A 96 -22.33 -20.19 -4.70
N THR A 97 -23.27 -21.12 -4.46
CA THR A 97 -24.70 -20.92 -4.71
C THR A 97 -25.28 -19.82 -3.83
N ASN A 98 -24.90 -19.75 -2.55
CA ASN A 98 -25.34 -18.70 -1.64
C ASN A 98 -24.88 -17.31 -2.11
N ALA A 99 -23.60 -17.15 -2.48
CA ALA A 99 -23.09 -15.89 -3.00
C ALA A 99 -23.81 -15.44 -4.30
N ARG A 100 -24.03 -16.36 -5.25
CA ARG A 100 -24.76 -16.05 -6.50
C ARG A 100 -26.21 -15.67 -6.23
N THR A 101 -26.88 -16.37 -5.32
CA THR A 101 -28.27 -16.09 -4.93
C THR A 101 -28.40 -14.70 -4.31
N LEU A 102 -27.49 -14.33 -3.40
CA LEU A 102 -27.45 -13.00 -2.81
C LEU A 102 -27.21 -11.93 -3.88
N ALA A 103 -26.25 -12.13 -4.77
CA ALA A 103 -25.99 -11.20 -5.85
C ALA A 103 -27.25 -10.97 -6.70
N GLN A 104 -27.92 -12.04 -7.12
CA GLN A 104 -29.15 -11.98 -7.90
C GLN A 104 -30.29 -11.28 -7.15
N GLN A 105 -30.57 -11.67 -5.90
CA GLN A 105 -31.66 -11.13 -5.09
C GLN A 105 -31.56 -9.62 -4.87
N PHE A 106 -30.34 -9.12 -4.68
CA PHE A 106 -30.07 -7.70 -4.45
C PHE A 106 -29.66 -6.93 -5.71
N LYS A 107 -29.80 -7.54 -6.90
CA LYS A 107 -29.43 -6.94 -8.20
C LYS A 107 -27.97 -6.46 -8.25
N LEU A 108 -27.08 -7.21 -7.61
CA LEU A 108 -25.64 -7.00 -7.59
C LEU A 108 -24.93 -8.03 -8.47
N LYS A 109 -23.69 -7.74 -8.82
CA LYS A 109 -22.76 -8.76 -9.34
C LYS A 109 -22.04 -9.41 -8.17
N VAL A 110 -21.55 -10.64 -8.34
CA VAL A 110 -20.79 -11.34 -7.28
C VAL A 110 -19.60 -10.49 -6.81
N VAL A 111 -18.92 -9.78 -7.72
CA VAL A 111 -17.80 -8.86 -7.43
C VAL A 111 -18.13 -7.69 -6.48
N HIS A 112 -19.42 -7.40 -6.27
CA HIS A 112 -19.84 -6.39 -5.32
C HIS A 112 -19.88 -6.90 -3.87
N LEU A 113 -20.00 -8.21 -3.64
CA LEU A 113 -20.07 -8.81 -2.30
C LEU A 113 -18.73 -8.73 -1.53
N PRO A 114 -17.55 -8.97 -2.15
CA PRO A 114 -16.26 -8.75 -1.50
C PRO A 114 -16.07 -7.30 -1.02
N MET A 115 -16.65 -6.31 -1.72
CA MET A 115 -16.60 -4.91 -1.31
C MET A 115 -17.35 -4.64 0.00
N LEU A 116 -18.28 -5.51 0.41
CA LEU A 116 -18.92 -5.47 1.73
C LEU A 116 -18.12 -6.25 2.78
N ALA A 117 -17.53 -7.38 2.39
CA ALA A 117 -16.77 -8.25 3.29
C ALA A 117 -15.44 -7.62 3.74
N ILE A 118 -14.68 -7.02 2.81
CA ILE A 118 -13.34 -6.48 3.11
C ILE A 118 -13.36 -5.44 4.23
N PRO A 119 -14.26 -4.43 4.23
CA PRO A 119 -14.33 -3.47 5.32
C PRO A 119 -14.71 -4.07 6.68
N MET A 120 -15.41 -5.21 6.72
CA MET A 120 -15.83 -5.83 7.97
C MET A 120 -14.65 -6.33 8.82
N PHE A 121 -13.49 -6.62 8.22
CA PHE A 121 -12.25 -6.93 8.96
C PHE A 121 -11.67 -5.72 9.72
N ARG A 122 -12.16 -4.52 9.43
CA ARG A 122 -11.65 -3.24 9.96
C ARG A 122 -12.62 -2.61 10.95
N ILE A 123 -13.78 -3.23 11.17
CA ILE A 123 -14.71 -2.83 12.23
C ILE A 123 -14.02 -3.14 13.57
N PRO A 124 -13.75 -2.13 14.42
CA PRO A 124 -13.09 -2.36 15.70
C PRO A 124 -14.00 -3.19 16.61
N ASP A 125 -13.39 -4.06 17.40
CA ASP A 125 -14.10 -4.73 18.48
C ASP A 125 -14.37 -3.73 19.64
N VAL A 126 -15.39 -4.00 20.45
CA VAL A 126 -15.65 -3.24 21.67
C VAL A 126 -14.64 -3.61 22.75
N ASN A 127 -14.13 -2.60 23.45
CA ASN A 127 -13.30 -2.81 24.63
C ASN A 127 -14.19 -3.21 25.81
N ASP A 128 -14.50 -4.50 25.92
CA ASP A 128 -15.25 -5.04 27.05
C ASP A 128 -14.31 -5.32 28.23
N THR A 129 -14.21 -4.36 29.15
CA THR A 129 -13.42 -4.49 30.38
C THR A 129 -13.95 -5.60 31.29
N THR A 130 -15.22 -5.99 31.16
CA THR A 130 -15.84 -7.04 31.99
C THR A 130 -15.55 -8.45 31.46
N ARG A 131 -15.08 -8.57 30.21
CA ARG A 131 -14.83 -9.85 29.50
C ARG A 131 -16.06 -10.79 29.50
N GLN A 132 -17.26 -10.24 29.56
CA GLN A 132 -18.51 -11.00 29.54
C GLN A 132 -19.03 -11.21 28.11
N LEU A 133 -18.69 -10.32 27.19
CA LEU A 133 -19.09 -10.41 25.80
C LEU A 133 -18.19 -11.37 25.01
N PRO A 134 -18.77 -12.23 24.14
CA PRO A 134 -17.96 -12.99 23.21
C PRO A 134 -17.24 -12.07 22.19
N PRO A 135 -16.19 -12.58 21.51
CA PRO A 135 -15.52 -11.83 20.45
C PRO A 135 -16.45 -11.42 19.30
N SER A 136 -16.12 -10.35 18.59
CA SER A 136 -16.88 -9.92 17.40
C SER A 136 -17.04 -11.02 16.36
N SER A 137 -18.25 -11.18 15.83
CA SER A 137 -18.50 -12.07 14.70
C SER A 137 -18.19 -11.42 13.34
N ASN A 138 -17.85 -10.13 13.27
CA ASN A 138 -17.70 -9.41 12.00
C ASN A 138 -16.57 -9.99 11.13
N ALA A 139 -15.38 -10.24 11.68
CA ALA A 139 -14.26 -10.78 10.91
C ALA A 139 -14.47 -12.25 10.47
N PRO A 140 -14.94 -13.18 11.34
CA PRO A 140 -15.32 -14.53 10.89
C PRO A 140 -16.42 -14.53 9.82
N LEU A 141 -17.39 -13.63 9.92
CA LEU A 141 -18.46 -13.48 8.93
C LEU A 141 -17.93 -12.97 7.59
N ALA A 142 -17.03 -11.99 7.63
CA ALA A 142 -16.34 -11.47 6.46
C ALA A 142 -15.53 -12.57 5.74
N ALA A 143 -14.76 -13.35 6.48
CA ALA A 143 -13.99 -14.48 5.95
C ALA A 143 -14.91 -15.51 5.28
N SER A 144 -16.02 -15.86 5.92
CA SER A 144 -17.02 -16.78 5.35
C SER A 144 -17.62 -16.24 4.04
N LEU A 145 -17.96 -14.95 3.99
CA LEU A 145 -18.49 -14.31 2.78
C LEU A 145 -17.45 -14.28 1.65
N LEU A 146 -16.19 -13.99 1.95
CA LEU A 146 -15.11 -14.07 0.96
C LEU A 146 -14.91 -15.50 0.43
N VAL A 147 -14.96 -16.52 1.28
CA VAL A 147 -14.88 -17.92 0.83
C VAL A 147 -16.03 -18.25 -0.13
N ALA A 148 -17.26 -17.82 0.19
CA ALA A 148 -18.42 -18.00 -0.68
C ALA A 148 -18.26 -17.28 -2.03
N CYS A 149 -17.72 -16.06 -2.04
CA CYS A 149 -17.45 -15.31 -3.27
C CYS A 149 -16.32 -15.94 -4.10
N SER A 150 -15.23 -16.37 -3.47
CA SER A 150 -14.13 -17.09 -4.13
C SER A 150 -14.66 -18.38 -4.76
N ALA A 151 -15.45 -19.17 -4.04
CA ALA A 151 -16.08 -20.38 -4.58
C ALA A 151 -17.03 -20.08 -5.76
N ALA A 152 -17.62 -18.88 -5.81
CA ALA A 152 -18.44 -18.43 -6.92
C ALA A 152 -17.64 -17.95 -8.15
N GLY A 153 -16.31 -17.92 -8.08
CA GLY A 153 -15.40 -17.49 -9.15
C GLY A 153 -15.01 -16.01 -9.08
N ASP A 154 -15.15 -15.37 -7.91
CA ASP A 154 -14.80 -13.96 -7.75
C ASP A 154 -13.30 -13.73 -7.54
N LEU A 155 -12.69 -12.97 -8.45
CA LEU A 155 -11.27 -12.64 -8.42
C LEU A 155 -10.84 -11.92 -7.14
N GLN A 156 -11.54 -10.86 -6.74
CA GLN A 156 -11.13 -10.04 -5.61
C GLN A 156 -11.17 -10.82 -4.30
N ALA A 157 -12.19 -11.66 -4.10
CA ALA A 157 -12.25 -12.53 -2.94
C ALA A 157 -11.12 -13.56 -2.93
N THR A 158 -10.84 -14.21 -4.07
CA THR A 158 -9.73 -15.17 -4.18
C THR A 158 -8.38 -14.50 -3.87
N LEU A 159 -8.10 -13.34 -4.47
CA LEU A 159 -6.88 -12.57 -4.21
C LEU A 159 -6.81 -12.12 -2.75
N GLN A 160 -7.90 -11.65 -2.14
CA GLN A 160 -7.89 -11.18 -0.76
C GLN A 160 -7.57 -12.31 0.24
N ILE A 161 -8.14 -13.49 0.04
CA ILE A 161 -7.86 -14.67 0.89
C ILE A 161 -6.39 -15.05 0.78
N LEU A 162 -5.87 -15.17 -0.43
CA LEU A 162 -4.51 -15.66 -0.66
C LEU A 162 -3.43 -14.62 -0.38
N ASN A 163 -3.71 -13.33 -0.59
CA ASN A 163 -2.84 -12.25 -0.12
C ASN A 163 -2.76 -12.21 1.41
N ALA A 164 -3.83 -12.56 2.12
CA ALA A 164 -3.76 -12.67 3.58
C ALA A 164 -2.75 -13.76 3.99
N VAL A 165 -2.77 -14.92 3.31
CA VAL A 165 -1.80 -16.00 3.54
C VAL A 165 -0.39 -15.54 3.18
N TYR A 166 -0.19 -14.94 2.01
CA TYR A 166 1.13 -14.48 1.55
C TYR A 166 1.74 -13.42 2.50
N TYR A 167 1.00 -12.36 2.83
CA TYR A 167 1.49 -11.29 3.70
C TYR A 167 1.53 -11.67 5.20
N SER A 168 0.92 -12.79 5.60
CA SER A 168 1.06 -13.34 6.95
C SER A 168 2.42 -14.03 7.17
N ALA A 169 3.13 -14.38 6.09
CA ALA A 169 4.45 -15.00 6.19
C ALA A 169 5.43 -14.06 6.89
N LYS A 170 6.40 -14.65 7.62
CA LYS A 170 7.38 -13.91 8.44
C LYS A 170 8.12 -12.81 7.68
N VAL A 171 8.34 -12.99 6.37
CA VAL A 171 9.07 -12.03 5.51
C VAL A 171 8.34 -10.69 5.43
N HIS A 172 7.02 -10.67 5.41
CA HIS A 172 6.23 -9.44 5.30
C HIS A 172 5.67 -8.98 6.64
N ASN A 173 5.41 -9.92 7.55
CA ASN A 173 4.96 -9.70 8.92
C ASN A 173 3.83 -8.67 9.05
N MET A 174 2.87 -8.67 8.11
CA MET A 174 1.77 -7.70 8.16
C MET A 174 0.73 -8.20 9.18
N PRO A 175 0.59 -7.58 10.38
CA PRO A 175 -0.18 -8.19 11.47
C PRO A 175 -1.64 -8.41 11.09
N LYS A 176 -2.22 -7.47 10.33
CA LYS A 176 -3.59 -7.60 9.85
C LYS A 176 -3.78 -8.75 8.86
N ALA A 177 -2.81 -9.01 8.00
CA ALA A 177 -2.86 -10.15 7.09
C ALA A 177 -2.80 -11.48 7.88
N ALA A 178 -1.95 -11.54 8.92
CA ALA A 178 -1.87 -12.69 9.81
C ALA A 178 -3.18 -12.95 10.59
N GLU A 179 -3.82 -11.89 11.12
CA GLU A 179 -5.16 -12.00 11.72
C GLU A 179 -6.18 -12.56 10.75
N MET A 180 -6.20 -12.06 9.51
CA MET A 180 -7.11 -12.54 8.46
C MET A 180 -6.84 -13.99 8.07
N ALA A 181 -5.57 -14.36 7.87
CA ALA A 181 -5.16 -15.69 7.44
C ALA A 181 -5.61 -16.78 8.42
N ARG A 182 -5.56 -16.51 9.73
CA ARG A 182 -5.99 -17.43 10.80
C ARG A 182 -7.48 -17.78 10.76
N LEU A 183 -8.30 -17.00 10.05
CA LEU A 183 -9.74 -17.25 9.93
C LEU A 183 -10.09 -18.27 8.83
N TYR A 184 -9.12 -18.67 8.01
CA TYR A 184 -9.33 -19.64 6.94
C TYR A 184 -8.77 -21.01 7.33
N THR A 185 -9.53 -22.06 7.04
CA THR A 185 -9.03 -23.43 7.21
C THR A 185 -8.07 -23.81 6.08
N PRO A 186 -7.18 -24.81 6.29
CA PRO A 186 -6.31 -25.31 5.22
C PRO A 186 -7.08 -25.72 3.95
N LYS A 187 -8.26 -26.33 4.12
CA LYS A 187 -9.14 -26.69 3.00
C LYS A 187 -9.61 -25.46 2.22
N GLN A 188 -10.07 -24.41 2.91
CA GLN A 188 -10.51 -23.17 2.25
C GLN A 188 -9.36 -22.48 1.50
N ILE A 189 -8.15 -22.50 2.05
CA ILE A 189 -6.95 -21.97 1.38
C ILE A 189 -6.63 -22.79 0.12
N SER A 190 -6.69 -24.13 0.21
CA SER A 190 -6.50 -25.02 -0.94
C SER A 190 -7.55 -24.79 -2.02
N ASP A 191 -8.83 -24.66 -1.65
CA ASP A 191 -9.92 -24.35 -2.58
C ASP A 191 -9.73 -22.99 -3.26
N ALA A 192 -9.28 -21.97 -2.51
CA ALA A 192 -8.94 -20.66 -3.07
C ALA A 192 -7.74 -20.73 -4.02
N ARG A 193 -6.71 -21.55 -3.73
CA ARG A 193 -5.56 -21.75 -4.64
C ARG A 193 -5.98 -22.35 -5.97
N ARG A 194 -6.85 -23.37 -5.94
CA ARG A 194 -7.41 -23.97 -7.17
C ARG A 194 -8.23 -22.96 -7.96
N MET A 195 -9.02 -22.12 -7.27
CA MET A 195 -9.74 -21.03 -7.95
C MET A 195 -8.77 -20.02 -8.57
N LEU A 196 -7.69 -19.67 -7.88
CA LEU A 196 -6.67 -18.75 -8.40
C LEU A 196 -6.04 -19.28 -9.69
N GLU A 197 -5.68 -20.57 -9.71
CA GLU A 197 -5.17 -21.26 -10.91
C GLU A 197 -6.16 -21.19 -12.07
N GLN A 198 -7.44 -21.53 -11.84
CA GLN A 198 -8.49 -21.41 -12.86
C GLN A 198 -8.65 -19.97 -13.39
N LEU A 199 -8.57 -18.99 -12.49
CA LEU A 199 -8.64 -17.57 -12.85
C LEU A 199 -7.40 -17.08 -13.61
N ALA A 200 -6.23 -17.68 -13.37
CA ALA A 200 -4.98 -17.37 -14.07
C ALA A 200 -4.93 -18.04 -15.45
N GLU A 201 -5.31 -19.31 -15.56
CA GLU A 201 -5.30 -20.07 -16.80
C GLU A 201 -6.43 -19.66 -17.76
N GLY A 202 -7.60 -19.32 -17.20
CA GLY A 202 -8.81 -18.95 -17.95
C GLY A 202 -9.73 -20.14 -18.23
N LYS A 203 -10.84 -19.87 -18.94
CA LYS A 203 -11.96 -20.84 -19.13
C LYS A 203 -11.61 -22.10 -19.92
N GLN A 204 -10.46 -22.13 -20.60
CA GLN A 204 -10.10 -23.23 -21.47
C GLN A 204 -9.21 -24.29 -20.81
N GLY A 205 -8.73 -24.11 -19.57
CA GLY A 205 -7.89 -25.10 -18.87
C GLY A 205 -6.61 -25.51 -19.62
N ASN A 206 -6.35 -24.90 -20.77
CA ASN A 206 -5.12 -25.03 -21.52
C ASN A 206 -4.16 -24.07 -20.84
N SER A 207 -2.99 -24.57 -20.48
CA SER A 207 -1.86 -23.94 -19.79
C SER A 207 -1.32 -22.62 -20.38
N GLY A 208 -2.06 -21.96 -21.27
CA GLY A 208 -1.69 -20.76 -22.00
C GLY A 208 -1.84 -19.44 -21.24
N ALA A 209 -2.18 -19.45 -19.94
CA ALA A 209 -2.36 -18.22 -19.13
C ALA A 209 -3.24 -17.18 -19.83
N THR A 210 -4.50 -17.52 -20.09
CA THR A 210 -5.46 -16.67 -20.82
C THR A 210 -6.42 -15.91 -19.90
N GLY A 211 -6.29 -16.08 -18.58
CA GLY A 211 -7.16 -15.51 -17.56
C GLY A 211 -6.88 -14.05 -17.20
N ASP A 212 -7.06 -13.72 -15.92
CA ASP A 212 -6.84 -12.38 -15.36
C ASP A 212 -5.37 -12.14 -14.96
N ALA A 213 -4.83 -10.97 -15.29
CA ALA A 213 -3.42 -10.65 -15.04
C ALA A 213 -3.05 -10.61 -13.54
N ASN A 214 -3.96 -10.19 -12.66
CA ASN A 214 -3.71 -10.18 -11.22
C ASN A 214 -3.72 -11.60 -10.65
N ALA A 215 -4.61 -12.47 -11.17
CA ALA A 215 -4.60 -13.89 -10.83
C ALA A 215 -3.31 -14.58 -11.28
N MET A 216 -2.87 -14.34 -12.52
CA MET A 216 -1.58 -14.82 -13.03
C MET A 216 -0.41 -14.36 -12.16
N THR A 217 -0.41 -13.09 -11.75
CA THR A 217 0.67 -12.56 -10.91
C THR A 217 0.72 -13.27 -9.56
N LEU A 218 -0.39 -13.41 -8.84
CA LEU A 218 -0.36 -14.10 -7.54
C LEU A 218 -0.10 -15.61 -7.69
N HIS A 219 -0.58 -16.23 -8.78
CA HIS A 219 -0.30 -17.64 -9.07
C HIS A 219 1.19 -17.87 -9.36
N GLY A 220 1.79 -17.04 -10.21
CA GLY A 220 3.23 -17.01 -10.46
C GLY A 220 4.04 -16.85 -9.19
N LYS A 221 3.56 -16.04 -8.23
CA LYS A 221 4.23 -15.90 -6.93
C LYS A 221 4.24 -17.17 -6.11
N PHE A 222 3.16 -17.93 -6.12
CA PHE A 222 3.13 -19.21 -5.43
C PHE A 222 3.98 -20.28 -6.11
N LEU A 223 4.10 -20.26 -7.44
CA LEU A 223 5.02 -21.11 -8.18
C LEU A 223 6.48 -20.77 -7.85
N GLU A 224 6.83 -19.47 -7.79
CA GLU A 224 8.15 -18.99 -7.37
C GLU A 224 8.50 -19.48 -5.97
N LEU A 225 7.58 -19.36 -5.01
CA LEU A 225 7.77 -19.86 -3.64
C LEU A 225 7.89 -21.39 -3.57
N ALA A 226 7.35 -22.11 -4.55
CA ALA A 226 7.50 -23.55 -4.68
C ALA A 226 8.78 -23.96 -5.43
N GLY A 227 9.57 -23.00 -5.92
CA GLY A 227 10.81 -23.22 -6.67
C GLY A 227 10.64 -23.32 -8.19
N ASP A 228 9.41 -23.28 -8.71
CA ASP A 228 9.14 -23.32 -10.15
C ASP A 228 9.27 -21.92 -10.77
N THR A 229 10.51 -21.44 -10.83
CA THR A 229 10.84 -20.10 -11.34
C THR A 229 10.58 -19.94 -12.84
N ALA A 230 10.61 -21.03 -13.61
CA ALA A 230 10.34 -21.01 -15.04
C ALA A 230 8.86 -20.75 -15.31
N GLN A 231 7.98 -21.49 -14.63
CA GLN A 231 6.54 -21.29 -14.77
C GLN A 231 6.09 -19.95 -14.15
N ALA A 232 6.69 -19.55 -13.03
CA ALA A 232 6.45 -18.23 -12.44
C ALA A 232 6.74 -17.09 -13.43
N ARG A 233 7.91 -17.14 -14.09
CA ARG A 233 8.29 -16.19 -15.14
C ARG A 233 7.26 -16.14 -16.26
N PHE A 234 6.85 -17.30 -16.76
CA PHE A 234 5.84 -17.40 -17.82
C PHE A 234 4.55 -16.66 -17.44
N PHE A 235 4.02 -16.90 -16.23
CA PHE A 235 2.81 -16.21 -15.76
C PHE A 235 3.01 -14.71 -15.58
N TYR A 236 4.17 -14.25 -15.10
CA TYR A 236 4.45 -12.82 -14.96
C TYR A 236 4.54 -12.11 -16.31
N GLU A 237 5.19 -12.72 -17.31
CA GLU A 237 5.26 -12.18 -18.67
C GLU A 237 3.86 -12.08 -19.31
N LYS A 238 3.03 -13.12 -19.14
CA LYS A 238 1.64 -13.13 -19.62
C LYS A 238 0.73 -12.16 -18.88
N ALA A 239 0.92 -12.00 -17.59
CA ALA A 239 0.25 -10.97 -16.81
C ALA A 239 0.59 -9.58 -17.34
N LEU A 240 1.86 -9.30 -17.64
CA LEU A 240 2.31 -8.01 -18.17
C LEU A 240 1.69 -7.67 -19.53
N GLU A 241 1.53 -8.67 -20.40
CA GLU A 241 0.88 -8.51 -21.72
C GLU A 241 -0.61 -8.13 -21.60
N ARG A 242 -1.29 -8.60 -20.55
CA ARG A 242 -2.76 -8.49 -20.40
C ARG A 242 -3.21 -7.49 -19.35
N TYR A 243 -2.28 -6.92 -18.58
CA TYR A 243 -2.62 -6.09 -17.44
C TYR A 243 -3.44 -4.86 -17.85
N ASP A 244 -4.63 -4.71 -17.27
CA ASP A 244 -5.47 -3.53 -17.47
C ASP A 244 -4.95 -2.39 -16.60
N THR A 245 -4.39 -1.36 -17.23
CA THR A 245 -3.89 -0.16 -16.53
C THR A 245 -5.01 0.84 -16.19
N LYS A 246 -6.26 0.57 -16.59
CA LYS A 246 -7.39 1.44 -16.26
C LYS A 246 -7.72 1.35 -14.77
N ILE A 247 -7.80 2.51 -14.14
CA ILE A 247 -8.16 2.63 -12.74
C ILE A 247 -9.68 2.65 -12.63
N TRP A 248 -10.24 1.63 -11.99
CA TRP A 248 -11.66 1.56 -11.70
C TRP A 248 -11.93 2.13 -10.30
N ARG A 249 -12.86 3.07 -10.20
CA ARG A 249 -13.19 3.68 -8.89
C ARG A 249 -13.72 2.61 -7.93
N GLY A 250 -13.01 2.41 -6.83
CA GLY A 250 -13.40 1.46 -5.78
C GLY A 250 -13.01 0.00 -6.06
N TYR A 251 -12.34 -0.30 -7.17
CA TYR A 251 -11.83 -1.64 -7.48
C TYR A 251 -10.32 -1.60 -7.82
N PRO A 252 -9.46 -2.35 -7.10
CA PRO A 252 -9.77 -3.09 -5.88
C PRO A 252 -10.32 -2.18 -4.77
N HIS A 253 -11.03 -2.78 -3.81
CA HIS A 253 -11.54 -2.02 -2.67
C HIS A 253 -10.34 -1.37 -1.95
N PRO A 254 -10.35 -0.05 -1.62
CA PRO A 254 -9.18 0.64 -1.05
C PRO A 254 -8.68 0.09 0.30
N MET A 255 -9.45 -0.77 0.95
CA MET A 255 -9.12 -1.44 2.22
C MET A 255 -8.68 -2.91 2.02
N ALA A 256 -8.62 -3.38 0.78
CA ALA A 256 -8.08 -4.68 0.42
C ALA A 256 -6.59 -4.76 0.78
N LEU A 257 -6.07 -5.98 0.88
CA LEU A 257 -4.63 -6.15 0.95
C LEU A 257 -4.00 -5.74 -0.39
N PRO A 258 -2.76 -5.23 -0.40
CA PRO A 258 -2.09 -4.82 -1.62
C PRO A 258 -2.07 -5.96 -2.65
N TRP A 259 -2.25 -5.62 -3.92
CA TRP A 259 -2.07 -6.59 -5.00
C TRP A 259 -0.63 -6.56 -5.45
N LEU A 260 -0.10 -7.74 -5.78
CA LEU A 260 1.20 -7.85 -6.44
C LEU A 260 1.06 -7.33 -7.87
N THR A 261 2.08 -6.62 -8.35
CA THR A 261 2.12 -6.12 -9.73
C THR A 261 3.07 -6.97 -10.56
N PRO A 262 2.70 -7.33 -11.81
CA PRO A 262 3.48 -8.26 -12.61
C PRO A 262 4.87 -7.72 -12.94
N TRP A 263 5.00 -6.40 -13.17
CA TRP A 263 6.31 -5.81 -13.43
C TRP A 263 7.24 -5.88 -12.23
N THR A 264 6.74 -5.66 -11.01
CA THR A 264 7.57 -5.70 -9.80
C THR A 264 8.04 -7.12 -9.52
N GLU A 265 7.14 -8.10 -9.61
CA GLU A 265 7.49 -9.48 -9.33
C GLU A 265 8.38 -10.09 -10.43
N LEU A 266 8.16 -9.75 -11.72
CA LEU A 266 9.06 -10.16 -12.80
C LEU A 266 10.48 -9.59 -12.60
N VAL A 267 10.59 -8.31 -12.26
CA VAL A 267 11.90 -7.68 -12.03
C VAL A 267 12.64 -8.35 -10.88
N LYS A 268 11.96 -8.60 -9.75
CA LYS A 268 12.58 -9.31 -8.60
C LYS A 268 13.05 -10.71 -8.98
N LEU A 269 12.23 -11.45 -9.74
CA LEU A 269 12.58 -12.79 -10.20
C LEU A 269 13.81 -12.78 -11.12
N GLU A 270 13.87 -11.84 -12.06
CA GLU A 270 15.00 -11.70 -12.98
C GLU A 270 16.28 -11.22 -12.26
N GLU A 271 16.17 -10.26 -11.34
CA GLU A 271 17.29 -9.76 -10.52
C GLU A 271 17.89 -10.88 -9.65
N ALA A 272 17.06 -11.82 -9.16
CA ALA A 272 17.50 -12.97 -8.37
C ALA A 272 18.02 -14.15 -9.23
N SER A 273 17.90 -14.08 -10.56
CA SER A 273 18.36 -15.14 -11.45
C SER A 273 19.89 -15.19 -11.55
N PRO A 274 20.52 -16.37 -11.72
CA PRO A 274 21.96 -16.45 -12.00
C PRO A 274 22.40 -15.71 -13.27
N ALA A 275 21.49 -15.51 -14.23
CA ALA A 275 21.73 -14.76 -15.46
C ALA A 275 20.59 -13.75 -15.69
N PRO A 276 20.60 -12.60 -15.00
CA PRO A 276 19.53 -11.60 -15.10
C PRO A 276 19.36 -11.09 -16.54
N SER A 277 18.14 -11.14 -17.06
CA SER A 277 17.85 -10.55 -18.38
C SER A 277 17.60 -9.04 -18.25
N VAL A 278 18.62 -8.24 -18.58
CA VAL A 278 18.52 -6.77 -18.59
C VAL A 278 17.37 -6.29 -19.50
N GLU A 279 17.15 -6.97 -20.62
CA GLU A 279 16.06 -6.65 -21.55
C GLU A 279 14.68 -6.83 -20.89
N ARG A 280 14.42 -7.99 -20.27
CA ARG A 280 13.15 -8.25 -19.57
C ARG A 280 12.92 -7.28 -18.42
N ILE A 281 13.94 -7.06 -17.59
CA ILE A 281 13.91 -6.11 -16.48
C ILE A 281 13.53 -4.72 -16.99
N THR A 282 14.22 -4.24 -18.03
CA THR A 282 13.95 -2.92 -18.62
C THR A 282 12.55 -2.82 -19.19
N LYS A 283 12.08 -3.86 -19.90
CA LYS A 283 10.73 -3.91 -20.47
C LYS A 283 9.65 -3.84 -19.38
N ALA A 284 9.80 -4.62 -18.32
CA ALA A 284 8.88 -4.64 -17.19
C ALA A 284 8.84 -3.30 -16.45
N ILE A 285 10.01 -2.72 -16.15
CA ILE A 285 10.12 -1.40 -15.51
C ILE A 285 9.47 -0.32 -16.37
N LYS A 286 9.75 -0.28 -17.68
CA LYS A 286 9.13 0.68 -18.61
C LYS A 286 7.62 0.53 -18.66
N PHE A 287 7.10 -0.70 -18.64
CA PHE A 287 5.66 -0.93 -18.58
C PHE A 287 5.06 -0.35 -17.29
N GLY A 288 5.60 -0.74 -16.12
CA GLY A 288 5.10 -0.26 -14.83
C GLY A 288 5.14 1.27 -14.72
N ALA A 289 6.26 1.88 -15.11
CA ALA A 289 6.44 3.31 -15.04
C ALA A 289 5.54 4.04 -16.06
N LEU A 290 5.73 3.76 -17.35
CA LEU A 290 5.19 4.60 -18.43
C LEU A 290 3.75 4.25 -18.80
N LYS A 291 3.28 3.03 -18.51
CA LYS A 291 1.91 2.59 -18.84
C LYS A 291 1.02 2.45 -17.62
N ALA A 292 1.55 1.98 -16.49
CA ALA A 292 0.77 1.77 -15.27
C ALA A 292 0.89 2.92 -14.25
N ASP A 293 1.73 3.93 -14.53
CA ASP A 293 2.00 5.08 -13.66
C ASP A 293 2.44 4.65 -12.24
N ASP A 294 3.26 3.61 -12.16
CA ASP A 294 3.74 3.02 -10.90
C ASP A 294 4.97 3.76 -10.34
N PRO A 295 4.89 4.34 -9.12
CA PRO A 295 5.96 5.13 -8.51
C PRO A 295 7.24 4.34 -8.29
N MET A 296 7.12 3.08 -7.88
CA MET A 296 8.25 2.20 -7.67
C MET A 296 8.97 1.90 -8.99
N ALA A 297 8.21 1.63 -10.05
CA ALA A 297 8.74 1.45 -11.39
C ALA A 297 9.37 2.73 -11.95
N TYR A 298 8.80 3.92 -11.69
CA TYR A 298 9.46 5.18 -12.04
C TYR A 298 10.80 5.37 -11.33
N TYR A 299 10.86 5.06 -10.03
CA TYR A 299 12.10 5.10 -9.28
C TYR A 299 13.14 4.16 -9.91
N LYS A 300 12.78 2.89 -10.14
CA LYS A 300 13.65 1.92 -10.81
C LYS A 300 14.06 2.37 -12.22
N LEU A 301 13.16 2.98 -13.00
CA LEU A 301 13.49 3.49 -14.34
C LEU A 301 14.48 4.66 -14.29
N ALA A 302 14.37 5.51 -13.26
CA ALA A 302 15.30 6.60 -13.01
C ALA A 302 16.69 6.04 -12.63
N THR A 303 16.77 5.02 -11.77
CA THR A 303 18.06 4.43 -11.36
C THR A 303 18.78 3.70 -12.48
N LEU A 304 18.08 3.29 -13.54
CA LEU A 304 18.71 2.72 -14.74
C LEU A 304 19.40 3.77 -15.63
N GLN A 305 19.18 5.07 -15.38
CA GLN A 305 19.87 6.12 -16.13
C GLN A 305 21.33 6.23 -15.68
N ALA A 306 22.27 6.11 -16.63
CA ALA A 306 23.71 6.18 -16.34
C ALA A 306 24.18 7.53 -15.78
N SER A 307 23.39 8.59 -15.98
CA SER A 307 23.65 9.94 -15.44
C SER A 307 22.35 10.63 -15.09
N LYS A 308 22.43 11.63 -14.20
CA LYS A 308 21.32 12.55 -13.93
C LYS A 308 21.10 13.39 -15.18
N ASN A 309 20.16 12.96 -16.02
CA ASN A 309 19.72 13.63 -17.24
C ASN A 309 18.27 14.15 -17.05
N PRO A 310 17.68 14.87 -18.03
CA PRO A 310 16.31 15.37 -17.89
C PRO A 310 15.26 14.26 -17.69
N ASP A 311 15.47 13.07 -18.26
CA ASP A 311 14.55 11.93 -18.09
C ASP A 311 14.63 11.37 -16.66
N TRP A 312 15.84 11.24 -16.10
CA TRP A 312 16.06 10.91 -14.70
C TRP A 312 15.26 11.84 -13.79
N LEU A 313 15.37 13.16 -14.01
CA LEU A 313 14.65 14.15 -13.19
C LEU A 313 13.14 13.99 -13.32
N ASN A 314 12.63 13.76 -14.53
CA ASN A 314 11.21 13.55 -14.76
C ASN A 314 10.69 12.29 -14.03
N TYR A 315 11.35 11.15 -14.22
CA TYR A 315 10.94 9.89 -13.58
C TYR A 315 11.08 9.95 -12.06
N MET A 316 12.20 10.47 -11.56
CA MET A 316 12.42 10.62 -10.12
C MET A 316 11.38 11.56 -9.49
N SER A 317 11.04 12.67 -10.18
CA SER A 317 9.97 13.59 -9.75
C SER A 317 8.61 12.91 -9.65
N LYS A 318 8.25 12.04 -10.61
CA LYS A 318 6.99 11.27 -10.55
C LYS A 318 6.96 10.30 -9.38
N ALA A 319 8.05 9.56 -9.15
CA ALA A 319 8.17 8.65 -8.02
C ALA A 319 8.05 9.39 -6.67
N ALA A 320 8.83 10.46 -6.49
CA ALA A 320 8.83 11.26 -5.28
C ALA A 320 7.47 11.91 -5.01
N ALA A 321 6.85 12.50 -6.04
CA ALA A 321 5.56 13.16 -5.88
C ALA A 321 4.42 12.18 -5.53
N SER A 322 4.58 10.90 -5.88
CA SER A 322 3.66 9.83 -5.52
C SER A 322 3.92 9.24 -4.13
N GLY A 323 4.94 9.71 -3.42
CA GLY A 323 5.20 9.33 -2.03
C GLY A 323 6.40 8.41 -1.81
N HIS A 324 7.25 8.15 -2.81
CA HIS A 324 8.41 7.27 -2.66
C HIS A 324 9.54 7.97 -1.88
N PRO A 325 9.92 7.52 -0.67
CA PRO A 325 10.86 8.25 0.19
C PRO A 325 12.28 8.37 -0.38
N GLU A 326 12.82 7.30 -0.96
CA GLU A 326 14.15 7.30 -1.57
C GLU A 326 14.20 8.27 -2.76
N ALA A 327 13.17 8.29 -3.60
CA ALA A 327 13.07 9.24 -4.70
C ALA A 327 13.01 10.70 -4.20
N MET A 328 12.29 10.96 -3.09
CA MET A 328 12.29 12.27 -2.46
C MET A 328 13.69 12.64 -1.95
N TYR A 329 14.40 11.70 -1.33
CA TYR A 329 15.77 11.90 -0.88
C TYR A 329 16.73 12.22 -2.03
N GLU A 330 16.71 11.43 -3.10
CA GLU A 330 17.54 11.64 -4.30
C GLU A 330 17.25 12.98 -4.99
N LEU A 331 15.98 13.39 -5.06
CA LEU A 331 15.64 14.74 -5.54
C LEU A 331 16.17 15.80 -4.61
N GLY A 332 16.05 15.61 -3.29
CA GLY A 332 16.62 16.49 -2.28
C GLY A 332 18.09 16.79 -2.57
N LEU A 333 18.90 15.73 -2.68
CA LEU A 333 20.32 15.82 -3.02
C LEU A 333 20.56 16.51 -4.37
N PHE A 334 19.81 16.13 -5.40
CA PHE A 334 19.97 16.72 -6.73
C PHE A 334 19.75 18.23 -6.73
N TYR A 335 18.73 18.74 -6.03
CA TYR A 335 18.50 20.18 -5.99
C TYR A 335 19.59 20.95 -5.23
N HIS A 336 20.23 20.33 -4.24
CA HIS A 336 21.42 20.90 -3.60
C HIS A 336 22.62 20.90 -4.54
N GLU A 337 22.80 19.84 -5.35
CA GLU A 337 23.83 19.77 -6.38
C GLU A 337 23.65 20.85 -7.46
N VAL A 338 22.41 21.05 -7.91
CA VAL A 338 22.03 22.13 -8.85
C VAL A 338 22.39 23.51 -8.28
N GLN A 339 22.14 23.74 -6.99
CA GLN A 339 22.50 25.00 -6.34
C GLN A 339 24.03 25.19 -6.28
N ALA A 340 24.78 24.13 -5.99
CA ALA A 340 26.24 24.18 -5.88
C ALA A 340 26.91 24.35 -7.26
N GLN A 341 26.33 23.79 -8.32
CA GLN A 341 26.91 23.76 -9.67
C GLN A 341 25.89 24.16 -10.76
N PRO A 342 25.33 25.39 -10.72
CA PRO A 342 24.23 25.77 -11.60
C PRO A 342 24.60 25.73 -13.08
N SER A 343 25.83 26.05 -13.47
CA SER A 343 26.29 26.02 -14.86
C SER A 343 26.23 24.62 -15.48
N THR A 344 26.59 23.57 -14.72
CA THR A 344 26.56 22.17 -15.15
C THR A 344 25.16 21.75 -15.57
N PHE A 345 24.14 22.11 -14.79
CA PHE A 345 22.76 21.70 -15.04
C PHE A 345 22.03 22.67 -15.98
N LEU A 346 22.17 23.98 -15.78
CA LEU A 346 21.48 24.99 -16.59
C LEU A 346 22.06 25.13 -18.00
N GLY A 347 23.27 24.63 -18.25
CA GLY A 347 23.83 24.50 -19.60
C GLY A 347 22.99 23.57 -20.50
N ASN A 348 22.38 22.54 -19.92
CA ASN A 348 21.48 21.62 -20.64
C ASN A 348 20.08 22.23 -20.80
N THR A 349 19.58 22.31 -22.04
CA THR A 349 18.28 22.94 -22.34
C THR A 349 17.09 22.19 -21.75
N GLY A 350 17.17 20.88 -21.61
CA GLY A 350 16.15 20.05 -20.96
C GLY A 350 16.05 20.34 -19.46
N PHE A 351 17.19 20.36 -18.76
CA PHE A 351 17.23 20.76 -17.36
C PHE A 351 16.79 22.20 -17.15
N ARG A 352 17.27 23.13 -17.98
CA ARG A 352 16.86 24.53 -17.92
C ARG A 352 15.35 24.67 -17.99
N LYS A 353 14.67 23.99 -18.92
CA LYS A 353 13.21 24.00 -19.04
C LYS A 353 12.53 23.42 -17.79
N ALA A 354 13.00 22.28 -17.28
CA ALA A 354 12.43 21.62 -16.12
C ALA A 354 12.61 22.43 -14.83
N LEU A 355 13.77 23.08 -14.67
CA LEU A 355 14.16 23.82 -13.48
C LEU A 355 13.66 25.27 -13.48
N ASN A 356 13.33 25.85 -14.63
CA ASN A 356 12.94 27.26 -14.75
C ASN A 356 11.78 27.65 -13.80
N PHE A 357 10.79 26.77 -13.63
CA PHE A 357 9.68 26.99 -12.70
C PHE A 357 10.16 27.03 -11.23
N ILE A 358 11.12 26.20 -10.86
CA ILE A 358 11.62 26.10 -9.48
C ILE A 358 12.53 27.28 -9.16
N THR A 359 13.41 27.66 -10.10
CA THR A 359 14.38 28.75 -9.91
C THR A 359 13.75 30.14 -9.96
N SER A 360 12.55 30.30 -10.52
CA SER A 360 11.89 31.60 -10.64
C SER A 360 11.01 31.99 -9.44
N TRP A 361 10.63 31.04 -8.56
CA TRP A 361 9.61 31.27 -7.53
C TRP A 361 10.15 31.30 -6.08
N LYS A 362 11.39 30.86 -5.81
CA LYS A 362 11.96 30.82 -4.46
C LYS A 362 13.20 31.69 -4.30
N ARG A 363 13.24 32.45 -3.19
CA ARG A 363 14.30 33.42 -2.86
C ARG A 363 15.69 32.78 -2.69
N ASN A 364 15.77 31.54 -2.17
CA ASN A 364 17.03 30.77 -2.10
C ASN A 364 17.13 29.67 -3.19
N GLY A 365 16.32 29.76 -4.25
CA GLY A 365 16.44 28.91 -5.44
C GLY A 365 16.24 27.41 -5.17
N ALA A 366 17.16 26.60 -5.69
CA ALA A 366 17.06 25.13 -5.69
C ALA A 366 17.30 24.52 -4.29
N ALA A 367 18.14 25.12 -3.43
CA ALA A 367 18.44 24.56 -2.11
C ALA A 367 17.22 24.46 -1.19
N ASP A 368 16.33 25.47 -1.17
CA ASP A 368 15.09 25.40 -0.39
C ASP A 368 14.16 24.29 -0.87
N PHE A 369 14.20 23.98 -2.16
CA PHE A 369 13.41 22.90 -2.75
C PHE A 369 14.00 21.53 -2.40
N GLY A 370 15.34 21.43 -2.39
CA GLY A 370 16.06 20.27 -1.87
C GLY A 370 15.68 19.95 -0.42
N MET A 371 15.71 20.96 0.46
CA MET A 371 15.31 20.81 1.86
C MET A 371 13.84 20.39 2.02
N GLU A 372 12.92 20.92 1.22
CA GLU A 372 11.51 20.47 1.28
C GLU A 372 11.34 18.99 0.91
N TRP A 373 12.09 18.50 -0.08
CA TRP A 373 12.06 17.08 -0.46
C TRP A 373 12.71 16.18 0.58
N LEU A 374 13.85 16.58 1.14
CA LEU A 374 14.47 15.86 2.27
C LEU A 374 13.51 15.79 3.46
N ASN A 375 12.84 16.89 3.79
CA ASN A 375 11.84 16.93 4.86
C ASN A 375 10.61 16.04 4.55
N ALA A 376 10.19 15.97 3.28
CA ALA A 376 9.12 15.06 2.87
C ALA A 376 9.52 13.59 3.03
N ALA A 377 10.76 13.23 2.63
CA ALA A 377 11.32 11.89 2.85
C ALA A 377 11.42 11.56 4.35
N ALA A 378 11.93 12.50 5.14
CA ALA A 378 12.03 12.39 6.60
C ALA A 378 10.67 12.18 7.27
N THR A 379 9.63 12.91 6.83
CA THR A 379 8.25 12.72 7.31
C THR A 379 7.71 11.31 6.96
N GLY A 380 8.24 10.70 5.90
CA GLY A 380 7.98 9.31 5.54
C GLY A 380 8.79 8.28 6.34
N GLY A 381 9.62 8.70 7.29
CA GLY A 381 10.47 7.82 8.11
C GLY A 381 11.87 7.55 7.55
N HIS A 382 12.27 8.18 6.43
CA HIS A 382 13.55 7.91 5.78
C HIS A 382 14.73 8.53 6.55
N LYS A 383 15.39 7.74 7.42
CA LYS A 383 16.49 8.19 8.29
C LYS A 383 17.69 8.80 7.53
N PRO A 384 18.11 8.30 6.35
CA PRO A 384 19.19 8.95 5.59
C PRO A 384 18.87 10.41 5.21
N ALA A 385 17.60 10.72 4.94
CA ALA A 385 17.19 12.10 4.64
C ALA A 385 17.29 13.00 5.87
N VAL A 386 16.90 12.49 7.06
CA VAL A 386 17.05 13.21 8.33
C VAL A 386 18.53 13.46 8.65
N MET A 387 19.39 12.47 8.40
CA MET A 387 20.83 12.63 8.59
C MET A 387 21.45 13.65 7.64
N GLU A 388 21.00 13.71 6.39
CA GLU A 388 21.46 14.72 5.45
C GLU A 388 20.99 16.13 5.87
N MET A 389 19.75 16.26 6.34
CA MET A 389 19.26 17.52 6.92
C MET A 389 20.12 17.95 8.12
N ALA A 390 20.51 17.03 9.00
CA ALA A 390 21.41 17.34 10.12
C ALA A 390 22.75 17.91 9.62
N ARG A 391 23.37 17.30 8.61
CA ARG A 391 24.63 17.81 8.02
C ARG A 391 24.46 19.22 7.42
N MET A 392 23.33 19.48 6.80
CA MET A 392 23.02 20.81 6.25
C MET A 392 22.82 21.85 7.36
N TYR A 393 22.13 21.48 8.44
CA TYR A 393 21.98 22.34 9.61
C TYR A 393 23.32 22.61 10.31
N GLU A 394 24.22 21.63 10.39
CA GLU A 394 25.57 21.81 10.93
C GLU A 394 26.38 22.84 10.13
N ARG A 395 26.37 22.73 8.79
CA ARG A 395 27.06 23.70 7.93
C ARG A 395 26.54 25.13 8.11
N ASN A 396 25.29 25.28 8.54
CA ASN A 396 24.64 26.56 8.79
C ASN A 396 24.69 26.98 10.27
N GLY A 397 25.37 26.24 11.15
CA GLY A 397 25.47 26.54 12.58
C GLY A 397 24.15 26.41 13.36
N GLN A 398 23.19 25.62 12.86
CA GLN A 398 21.86 25.47 13.45
C GLN A 398 21.81 24.29 14.44
N GLU A 399 22.55 24.39 15.55
CA GLU A 399 22.77 23.28 16.49
C GLU A 399 21.48 22.62 17.02
N ASP A 400 20.45 23.40 17.32
CA ASP A 400 19.17 22.84 17.82
C ASP A 400 18.48 21.96 16.77
N GLN A 401 18.54 22.34 15.49
CA GLN A 401 17.97 21.53 14.42
C GLN A 401 18.79 20.25 14.17
N VAL A 402 20.11 20.32 14.34
CA VAL A 402 20.99 19.14 14.31
C VAL A 402 20.58 18.17 15.40
N GLN A 403 20.42 18.65 16.64
CA GLN A 403 20.01 17.82 17.76
C GLN A 403 18.65 17.16 17.48
N ASN A 404 17.64 17.93 17.03
CA ASN A 404 16.31 17.40 16.69
C ASN A 404 16.38 16.28 15.64
N CYS A 405 17.15 16.49 14.56
CA CYS A 405 17.35 15.47 13.52
C CYS A 405 18.01 14.20 14.08
N LEU A 406 19.06 14.35 14.89
CA LEU A 406 19.74 13.18 15.47
C LEU A 406 18.84 12.42 16.45
N GLU A 407 17.98 13.10 17.21
CA GLU A 407 17.00 12.46 18.10
C GLU A 407 16.00 11.60 17.32
N VAL A 408 15.51 12.11 16.18
CA VAL A 408 14.63 11.36 15.27
C VAL A 408 15.33 10.12 14.71
N VAL A 409 16.59 10.22 14.29
CA VAL A 409 17.36 9.08 13.74
C VAL A 409 17.70 8.06 14.83
N ALA A 410 18.01 8.52 16.03
CA ALA A 410 18.38 7.68 17.16
C ALA A 410 17.18 6.93 17.79
N ALA A 411 15.96 7.40 17.56
CA ALA A 411 14.75 6.78 18.08
C ALA A 411 14.63 5.31 17.63
N ASP A 412 14.31 4.45 18.58
CA ASP A 412 14.07 3.04 18.32
C ASP A 412 12.83 2.86 17.43
N PRO A 413 12.84 1.85 16.54
CA PRO A 413 11.66 1.53 15.75
C PRO A 413 10.51 1.07 16.66
N PRO A 414 9.25 1.16 16.19
CA PRO A 414 8.11 0.60 16.92
C PRO A 414 8.32 -0.87 17.28
N ASN A 415 7.80 -1.31 18.43
CA ASN A 415 7.97 -2.67 18.93
C ASN A 415 7.70 -3.74 17.86
N GLY A 416 8.70 -4.63 17.66
CA GLY A 416 8.61 -5.74 16.71
C GLY A 416 8.97 -5.39 15.26
N VAL A 417 9.32 -4.13 14.97
CA VAL A 417 9.86 -3.71 13.67
C VAL A 417 11.39 -3.69 13.78
N PRO A 418 12.12 -4.41 12.90
CA PRO A 418 13.56 -4.32 12.85
C PRO A 418 14.00 -2.91 12.43
N GLU A 419 15.10 -2.42 13.01
CA GLU A 419 15.71 -1.17 12.59
C GLU A 419 16.28 -1.32 11.17
N GLU A 420 15.81 -0.48 10.24
CA GLU A 420 16.24 -0.51 8.84
C GLU A 420 17.64 0.10 8.64
N TRP A 421 18.01 1.10 9.45
CA TRP A 421 19.32 1.76 9.38
C TRP A 421 20.06 1.71 10.72
N PRO A 422 20.50 0.51 11.18
CA PRO A 422 21.10 0.35 12.50
C PRO A 422 22.37 1.18 12.67
N ASP A 423 23.18 1.28 11.62
CA ASP A 423 24.43 2.05 11.65
C ASP A 423 24.16 3.56 11.76
N LEU A 424 23.15 4.07 11.05
CA LEU A 424 22.76 5.49 11.17
C LEU A 424 22.17 5.79 12.54
N ALA A 425 21.36 4.89 13.08
CA ALA A 425 20.80 5.03 14.43
C ALA A 425 21.92 5.03 15.49
N ALA A 426 22.89 4.13 15.38
CA ALA A 426 24.05 4.08 16.26
C ALA A 426 24.92 5.35 16.14
N GLN A 427 25.19 5.78 14.91
CA GLN A 427 25.92 7.03 14.65
C GLN A 427 25.22 8.25 15.26
N ALA A 428 23.89 8.34 15.11
CA ALA A 428 23.11 9.43 15.69
C ALA A 428 23.15 9.43 17.22
N ARG A 429 23.03 8.26 17.87
CA ARG A 429 23.18 8.13 19.34
C ARG A 429 24.55 8.58 19.82
N HIS A 430 25.62 8.18 19.13
CA HIS A 430 26.98 8.59 19.46
C HIS A 430 27.15 10.12 19.36
N ARG A 431 26.67 10.73 18.27
CA ARG A 431 26.74 12.18 18.06
C ARG A 431 25.92 12.95 19.08
N LEU A 432 24.73 12.47 19.45
CA LEU A 432 23.92 13.07 20.51
C LEU A 432 24.63 13.04 21.87
N ALA A 433 25.33 11.96 22.19
CA ALA A 433 26.10 11.87 23.42
C ALA A 433 27.22 12.93 23.46
N ALA A 434 27.93 13.12 22.35
CA ALA A 434 28.96 14.14 22.21
C ALA A 434 28.40 15.58 22.31
N LEU A 435 27.25 15.87 21.67
CA LEU A 435 26.61 17.19 21.81
C LEU A 435 26.20 17.48 23.27
N LYS A 436 25.69 16.47 23.97
CA LYS A 436 25.30 16.59 25.38
C LYS A 436 26.51 16.79 26.31
N SER A 437 27.67 16.20 26.01
CA SER A 437 28.88 16.41 26.81
C SER A 437 29.44 17.81 26.61
N VAL A 438 29.45 18.33 25.38
CA VAL A 438 29.88 19.71 25.08
C VAL A 438 28.98 20.73 25.78
N LYS A 439 27.65 20.59 25.69
CA LYS A 439 26.69 21.48 26.36
C LYS A 439 26.83 21.48 27.90
N ARG A 440 27.31 20.38 28.50
CA ARG A 440 27.59 20.31 29.95
C ARG A 440 28.93 20.93 30.34
N ALA A 441 29.87 21.06 29.41
CA ALA A 441 31.20 21.60 29.66
C ALA A 441 31.29 23.13 29.45
N MET A 442 30.26 23.74 28.85
CA MET A 442 30.14 25.19 28.76
C MET A 442 29.49 25.73 30.06
N PRO A 443 30.23 26.53 30.86
CA PRO A 443 29.77 27.04 32.16
C PRO A 443 28.65 28.07 32.07
#